data_AF-A2FCW3-F1
#
_entry.id   AF-A2FCW3-F1
#
_cell.length_a   1.000
_cell.length_b   1.000
_cell.length_c   1.000
_cell.angle_alpha   90.00
_cell.angle_beta   90.00
_cell.angle_gamma   90.00
#
_symmetry.space_group_name_H-M   'P 1'
#
loop_
_entity.id
_entity.type
_entity.pdbx_description
1 polymer ?
#
loop_
_entity_poly.entity_id
_entity_poly.type
_entity_poly.pdbx_seq_one_letter_code
_entity_poly.pdbx_strand_id
1 'polypeptide(L)'
;MDKEEELKEIYKMIKTELIESKKYPPKKIIEGILNIIPYNNRYTKSYLSLAKLIYDGYHVKEVRKVRLTSNFLFYKEYGIKLGKFDDLGNNRISYFTWNKYQ
;
A
#
# COMPACT_ATOMS: atom_id res chain seq x y z
N MET A 1 -10.20 19.93 -5.01
CA MET A 1 -11.44 19.23 -5.37
C MET A 1 -11.10 18.09 -6.34
N ASP A 2 -10.39 18.40 -7.43
CA ASP A 2 -10.10 17.45 -8.53
C ASP A 2 -9.38 16.15 -8.14
N LYS A 3 -8.34 16.21 -7.31
CA LYS A 3 -7.50 15.03 -7.01
C LYS A 3 -8.18 13.92 -6.20
N GLU A 4 -9.18 14.25 -5.39
CA GLU A 4 -9.89 13.26 -4.57
C GLU A 4 -10.96 12.54 -5.40
N GLU A 5 -11.62 13.28 -6.28
CA GLU A 5 -12.64 12.75 -7.19
C GLU A 5 -12.02 11.84 -8.25
N GLU A 6 -10.89 12.24 -8.83
CA GLU A 6 -10.08 11.38 -9.71
C GLU A 6 -9.66 10.08 -9.01
N LEU A 7 -9.26 10.15 -7.73
CA LEU A 7 -8.88 8.98 -6.96
C LEU A 7 -10.06 8.01 -6.75
N LYS A 8 -11.26 8.55 -6.51
CA LYS A 8 -12.51 7.77 -6.36
C LYS A 8 -12.86 7.05 -7.67
N GLU A 9 -12.72 7.73 -8.81
CA GLU A 9 -12.95 7.09 -10.12
C GLU A 9 -11.92 5.99 -10.40
N ILE A 10 -10.64 6.21 -10.12
CA ILE A 10 -9.61 5.16 -10.23
C ILE A 10 -9.94 3.97 -9.32
N TYR A 11 -10.36 4.21 -8.08
CA TYR A 11 -10.77 3.15 -7.16
C TYR A 11 -11.96 2.35 -7.71
N LYS A 12 -12.96 3.04 -8.25
CA LYS A 12 -14.14 2.42 -8.88
C LYS A 12 -13.74 1.54 -10.06
N MET A 13 -12.87 2.02 -10.95
CA MET A 13 -12.34 1.24 -12.07
C MET A 13 -11.58 0.00 -11.59
N ILE A 14 -10.71 0.13 -10.60
CA ILE A 14 -9.99 -1.03 -10.02
C ILE A 14 -10.99 -2.04 -9.44
N LYS A 15 -12.00 -1.56 -8.73
CA LYS A 15 -13.05 -2.38 -8.13
C LYS A 15 -13.81 -3.17 -9.19
N THR A 16 -14.38 -2.51 -10.19
CA THR A 16 -15.21 -3.16 -11.22
C THR A 16 -14.38 -4.00 -12.17
N GLU A 17 -13.31 -3.42 -12.74
CA GLU A 17 -12.58 -4.01 -13.86
C GLU A 17 -11.61 -5.10 -13.45
N LEU A 18 -11.13 -5.11 -12.20
CA LEU A 18 -10.11 -6.05 -11.72
C LEU A 18 -10.61 -6.99 -10.62
N ILE A 19 -11.35 -6.48 -9.63
CA ILE A 19 -11.75 -7.27 -8.46
C ILE A 19 -13.09 -7.97 -8.71
N GLU A 20 -14.14 -7.24 -9.05
CA GLU A 20 -15.47 -7.79 -9.31
C GLU A 20 -15.49 -8.68 -10.56
N SER A 21 -14.71 -8.32 -11.58
CA SER A 21 -14.44 -9.16 -12.75
C SER A 21 -13.61 -10.42 -12.44
N LYS A 22 -13.16 -10.60 -11.18
CA LYS A 22 -12.35 -11.71 -10.69
C LYS A 22 -11.01 -11.91 -11.42
N LYS A 23 -10.51 -10.91 -12.15
CA LYS A 23 -9.18 -10.98 -12.77
C LYS A 23 -8.07 -11.09 -11.73
N TYR A 24 -8.19 -10.34 -10.63
CA TYR A 24 -7.22 -10.36 -9.56
C TYR A 24 -7.87 -10.27 -8.17
N PRO A 25 -7.37 -11.02 -7.17
CA PRO A 25 -7.84 -10.89 -5.81
C PRO A 25 -7.37 -9.54 -5.20
N PRO A 26 -8.13 -8.95 -4.25
CA PRO A 26 -7.80 -7.65 -3.64
C PRO A 26 -6.37 -7.54 -3.12
N LYS A 27 -5.88 -8.60 -2.46
CA LYS A 27 -4.49 -8.67 -1.95
C LYS A 27 -3.43 -8.46 -3.04
N LYS A 28 -3.67 -8.96 -4.27
CA LYS A 28 -2.73 -8.84 -5.39
C LYS A 28 -2.72 -7.43 -5.96
N ILE A 29 -3.87 -6.75 -5.95
CA ILE A 29 -3.97 -5.35 -6.34
C ILE A 29 -3.23 -4.46 -5.35
N ILE A 30 -3.41 -4.65 -4.04
CA ILE A 30 -2.65 -3.90 -3.02
C ILE A 30 -1.14 -4.12 -3.18
N GLU A 31 -0.71 -5.36 -3.39
CA GLU A 31 0.71 -5.69 -3.66
C GLU A 31 1.25 -4.92 -4.87
N GLY A 32 0.51 -4.91 -5.98
CA GLY A 32 0.88 -4.19 -7.19
C GLY A 32 1.00 -2.68 -6.97
N ILE A 33 -0.03 -2.06 -6.39
CA ILE A 33 -0.07 -0.62 -6.11
C ILE A 33 1.13 -0.20 -5.25
N LEU A 34 1.39 -0.92 -4.16
CA LEU A 34 2.46 -0.56 -3.23
C LEU A 34 3.84 -0.78 -3.84
N ASN A 35 4.01 -1.79 -4.69
CA ASN A 35 5.29 -2.06 -5.35
C ASN A 35 5.64 -1.04 -6.45
N ILE A 36 4.70 -0.19 -6.88
CA ILE A 36 4.96 0.93 -7.82
C ILE A 36 5.60 2.13 -7.13
N ILE A 37 5.36 2.33 -5.82
CA ILE A 37 5.83 3.51 -5.06
C ILE A 37 7.31 3.84 -5.28
N PRO A 38 8.26 2.88 -5.23
CA PRO A 38 9.68 3.18 -5.41
C PRO A 38 10.04 3.69 -6.82
N TYR A 39 9.18 3.42 -7.81
CA TYR A 39 9.39 3.79 -9.20
C TYR A 39 8.70 5.09 -9.59
N ASN A 40 7.59 5.43 -8.92
CA ASN A 40 6.83 6.65 -9.20
C ASN A 40 6.39 7.36 -7.90
N ASN A 41 7.37 7.85 -7.15
CA ASN A 41 7.14 8.38 -5.80
C ASN A 41 6.29 9.66 -5.73
N ARG A 42 6.11 10.39 -6.84
CA ARG A 42 5.30 11.62 -6.89
C ARG A 42 3.86 11.38 -6.43
N TYR A 43 3.33 10.18 -6.68
CA TYR A 43 1.96 9.80 -6.36
C TYR A 43 1.86 8.90 -5.13
N THR A 44 2.89 8.87 -4.27
CA THR A 44 2.94 7.99 -3.09
C THR A 44 1.68 8.08 -2.25
N LYS A 45 1.20 9.31 -1.94
CA LYS A 45 -0.03 9.48 -1.15
C LYS A 45 -1.24 8.82 -1.81
N SER A 46 -1.45 9.06 -3.10
CA SER A 46 -2.54 8.46 -3.86
C SER A 46 -2.46 6.92 -3.88
N TYR A 47 -1.26 6.35 -4.06
CA TYR A 47 -1.06 4.89 -4.03
C TYR A 47 -1.36 4.30 -2.65
N LEU A 48 -0.89 4.94 -1.57
CA LEU A 48 -1.18 4.53 -0.21
C LEU A 48 -2.69 4.60 0.07
N SER A 49 -3.37 5.66 -0.36
CA SER A 49 -4.82 5.81 -0.19
C SER A 49 -5.62 4.77 -0.99
N LEU A 50 -5.25 4.47 -2.24
CA LEU A 50 -5.89 3.38 -3.00
C LEU A 50 -5.70 2.02 -2.32
N ALA A 51 -4.48 1.72 -1.86
CA ALA A 51 -4.20 0.50 -1.12
C ALA A 51 -5.04 0.40 0.16
N LYS A 52 -5.24 1.52 0.88
CA LYS A 52 -6.07 1.59 2.09
C LYS A 52 -7.55 1.36 1.80
N LEU A 53 -8.09 1.99 0.76
CA LEU A 53 -9.50 1.80 0.35
C LEU A 53 -9.80 0.34 0.00
N ILE A 54 -8.88 -0.34 -0.68
CA ILE A 54 -9.03 -1.76 -1.01
C ILE A 54 -8.86 -2.63 0.23
N TYR A 55 -7.89 -2.31 1.09
CA TYR A 55 -7.66 -3.01 2.35
C TYR A 55 -8.92 -3.02 3.22
N ASP A 56 -9.53 -1.84 3.42
CA ASP A 56 -10.74 -1.68 4.23
C ASP A 56 -11.95 -2.33 3.57
N GLY A 57 -12.21 -1.99 2.30
CA GLY A 57 -13.41 -2.43 1.60
C GLY A 57 -13.50 -3.95 1.42
N TYR A 58 -12.37 -4.64 1.36
CA TYR A 58 -12.30 -6.09 1.18
C TYR A 58 -11.76 -6.84 2.40
N HIS A 59 -11.58 -6.16 3.54
CA HIS A 59 -11.11 -6.75 4.79
C HIS A 59 -9.85 -7.61 4.62
N VAL A 60 -8.89 -7.12 3.84
CA VAL A 60 -7.65 -7.86 3.54
C VAL A 60 -6.83 -7.95 4.83
N LYS A 61 -6.53 -9.17 5.30
CA LYS A 61 -5.79 -9.36 6.57
C LYS A 61 -4.27 -9.28 6.42
N GLU A 62 -3.75 -9.74 5.28
CA GLU A 62 -2.31 -9.73 5.01
C GLU A 62 -2.02 -9.56 3.51
N VAL A 63 -0.91 -8.89 3.22
CA VAL A 63 -0.33 -8.70 1.90
C VAL A 63 1.15 -9.09 1.97
N ARG A 64 1.52 -10.17 1.28
CA ARG A 64 2.90 -10.67 1.21
C ARG A 64 3.61 -10.05 0.01
N LYS A 65 4.95 -10.10 0.00
CA LYS A 65 5.82 -9.67 -1.13
C LYS A 65 5.72 -8.17 -1.49
N VAL A 66 5.33 -7.34 -0.53
CA VAL A 66 5.40 -5.88 -0.66
C VAL A 66 6.79 -5.42 -0.26
N ARG A 67 7.36 -4.50 -1.05
CA ARG A 67 8.64 -3.85 -0.71
C ARG A 67 8.57 -3.19 0.66
N LEU A 68 9.64 -3.31 1.41
CA LEU A 68 9.72 -2.78 2.78
C LEU A 68 9.48 -1.30 2.86
N THR A 69 10.03 -0.53 1.92
CA THR A 69 9.83 0.91 1.88
C THR A 69 8.34 1.22 1.79
N SER A 70 7.61 0.50 0.93
CA SER A 70 6.17 0.68 0.77
C SER A 70 5.39 0.22 2.00
N ASN A 71 5.75 -0.93 2.60
CA ASN A 71 5.15 -1.39 3.86
C ASN A 71 5.39 -0.42 5.02
N PHE A 72 6.60 0.12 5.12
CA PHE A 72 6.97 1.11 6.13
C PHE A 72 6.20 2.41 5.93
N LEU A 73 6.08 2.90 4.69
CA LEU A 73 5.28 4.08 4.37
C LEU A 73 3.81 3.88 4.72
N PHE A 74 3.24 2.72 4.39
CA PHE A 74 1.86 2.39 4.72
C PHE A 74 1.63 2.32 6.24
N TYR A 75 2.54 1.69 6.97
CA TYR A 75 2.52 1.66 8.43
C TYR A 75 2.66 3.06 9.04
N LYS A 76 3.56 3.88 8.52
CA LYS A 76 3.77 5.26 9.00
C LYS A 76 2.53 6.13 8.81
N GLU A 77 1.81 5.95 7.70
CA GLU A 77 0.62 6.74 7.36
C GLU A 77 -0.62 6.29 8.14
N TYR A 78 -0.85 4.97 8.26
CA TYR A 78 -2.12 4.42 8.77
C TYR A 78 -1.99 3.58 10.04
N GLY A 79 -0.78 3.32 10.54
CA GLY A 79 -0.55 2.45 11.70
C GLY A 79 -0.78 0.95 11.43
N ILE A 80 -1.00 0.56 10.18
CA ILE A 80 -1.36 -0.82 9.79
C ILE A 80 -0.14 -1.58 9.29
N LYS A 81 0.07 -2.78 9.84
CA LYS A 81 1.08 -3.72 9.38
C LYS A 81 0.47 -4.69 8.36
N LEU A 82 0.76 -4.49 7.08
CA LEU A 82 0.21 -5.30 5.99
C LEU A 82 0.79 -6.71 5.91
N GLY A 83 2.02 -6.90 6.35
CA GLY A 83 2.68 -8.19 6.31
C GLY A 83 3.67 -8.32 7.45
N LYS A 84 4.11 -9.56 7.65
CA LYS A 84 5.23 -9.90 8.49
C LYS A 84 6.48 -9.19 7.96
N PHE A 85 7.19 -8.48 8.84
CA PHE A 85 8.50 -7.89 8.53
C PHE A 85 9.61 -8.96 8.50
N ASP A 86 9.22 -10.24 8.51
CA ASP A 86 9.96 -11.37 9.08
C ASP A 86 11.27 -11.75 8.35
N ASP A 87 11.70 -11.07 7.28
CA ASP A 87 12.96 -11.40 6.58
C ASP A 87 13.90 -10.20 6.37
N LEU A 88 13.85 -9.18 7.23
CA LEU A 88 14.97 -8.24 7.33
C LEU A 88 15.46 -8.15 8.74
N GLY A 89 16.70 -8.62 8.91
CA GLY A 89 17.47 -8.46 10.13
C GLY A 89 17.17 -7.11 10.79
N ASN A 90 16.78 -7.21 12.07
CA ASN A 90 16.31 -6.14 12.96
C ASN A 90 17.05 -4.79 12.79
N ASN A 91 18.27 -4.81 12.29
CA ASN A 91 19.09 -3.65 11.97
C ASN A 91 18.42 -2.62 11.03
N ARG A 92 17.75 -2.99 9.92
CA ARG A 92 17.27 -1.93 8.99
C ARG A 92 16.12 -1.11 9.55
N ILE A 93 15.18 -1.74 10.26
CA ILE A 93 14.05 -1.03 10.86
C ILE A 93 14.55 -0.12 11.99
N SER A 94 15.47 -0.60 12.82
CA SER A 94 16.09 0.22 13.87
C SER A 94 16.86 1.42 13.31
N TYR A 95 17.61 1.25 12.20
CA TYR A 95 18.25 2.36 11.48
C TYR A 95 17.25 3.42 10.99
N PHE A 96 16.12 3.01 10.40
CA PHE A 96 15.10 3.97 9.94
C PHE A 96 14.40 4.69 11.10
N THR A 97 14.23 4.03 12.24
CA THR A 97 13.63 4.66 13.44
C THR A 97 14.60 5.58 14.17
N TRP A 98 15.90 5.26 14.22
CA TRP A 98 16.91 6.01 14.96
C TRP A 98 17.31 7.32 14.26
N ASN A 99 17.43 7.32 12.93
CA ASN A 99 17.74 8.53 12.14
C ASN A 99 16.58 9.54 12.02
N LYS A 100 15.40 9.26 12.60
CA LYS A 100 14.25 10.19 12.59
C LYS A 100 14.26 11.17 13.78
N TYR A 101 15.10 10.92 14.78
CA TYR A 101 15.21 11.71 16.01
C TYR A 101 16.57 12.43 16.15
N GLN A 102 17.30 12.57 15.04
CA GLN A 102 18.46 13.46 14.87
C GLN A 102 18.01 14.63 13.97
#